data_AF-A0A800D9A1-F1
#
_entry.id   AF-A0A800D9A1-F1
#
_cell.length_a   1.000
_cell.length_b   1.000
_cell.length_c   1.000
_cell.angle_alpha   90.00
_cell.angle_beta   90.00
_cell.angle_gamma   90.00
#
_symmetry.space_group_name_H-M   'P 1'
#
loop_
_entity.id
_entity.type
_entity.pdbx_description
1 polymer ?
#
loop_
_entity_poly.entity_id
_entity_poly.type
_entity_poly.pdbx_seq_one_letter_code
_entity_poly.pdbx_strand_id
1 'polypeptide(L)'
;MEKRFRVLRIIGTLYKVLAWIALVGGILAAFGVLLVSLIGGVSMPRGAGFPRFGGALAGVGGFLVSLLMAVIYFIAFYGIGELIYLFIAIEENTREMALWVRSQQASAAQVTWQGATPPPPPPPSV
;
A
#
# COMPACT_ATOMS: atom_id res chain seq x y z
N MET A 1 -4.04 -10.37 18.35
CA MET A 1 -3.21 -10.02 17.18
C MET A 1 -2.11 -11.04 17.02
N GLU A 2 -2.27 -11.99 16.10
CA GLU A 2 -1.21 -12.97 15.81
C GLU A 2 0.04 -12.24 15.31
N LYS A 3 1.23 -12.75 15.69
CA LYS A 3 2.52 -12.10 15.39
C LYS A 3 2.72 -11.83 13.89
N ARG A 4 2.08 -12.62 13.01
CA ARG A 4 2.11 -12.47 11.55
C ARG A 4 1.53 -11.15 11.03
N PHE A 5 0.45 -10.63 11.63
CA PHE A 5 -0.15 -9.35 11.22
C PHE A 5 0.73 -8.16 11.52
N ARG A 6 1.54 -8.25 12.58
CA ARG A 6 2.49 -7.21 12.95
C ARG A 6 3.62 -7.13 11.93
N VAL A 7 4.15 -8.26 11.47
CA VAL A 7 5.22 -8.30 10.47
C VAL A 7 4.75 -7.76 9.12
N LEU A 8 3.57 -8.18 8.63
CA LEU A 8 3.03 -7.67 7.37
C LEU A 8 2.80 -6.15 7.41
N ARG A 9 2.34 -5.62 8.54
CA ARG A 9 2.16 -4.17 8.71
C ARG A 9 3.50 -3.42 8.64
N ILE A 10 4.57 -3.98 9.21
CA ILE A 10 5.92 -3.42 9.11
C ILE A 10 6.39 -3.43 7.66
N ILE A 11 6.20 -4.54 6.94
CA ILE A 11 6.56 -4.63 5.51
C ILE A 11 5.77 -3.59 4.70
N GLY A 12 4.47 -3.44 4.95
CA GLY A 12 3.64 -2.40 4.33
C GLY A 12 4.15 -0.99 4.58
N THR A 13 4.53 -0.65 5.83
CA THR A 13 5.17 0.64 6.13
C THR A 13 6.51 0.82 5.42
N LEU A 14 7.31 -0.24 5.35
CA LEU A 14 8.62 -0.20 4.71
C LEU A 14 8.49 0.12 3.23
N TYR A 15 7.54 -0.50 2.51
CA TYR A 15 7.26 -0.19 1.11
C TYR A 15 6.86 1.28 0.90
N LYS A 16 6.04 1.85 1.80
CA LYS A 16 5.67 3.28 1.74
C LYS A 16 6.87 4.19 1.99
N VAL A 17 7.74 3.86 2.94
CA VAL A 17 8.98 4.62 3.21
C VAL A 17 9.92 4.54 2.00
N LEU A 18 10.10 3.35 1.43
CA LEU A 18 10.90 3.16 0.21
C LEU A 18 10.32 3.94 -0.98
N ALA A 19 8.99 4.02 -1.10
CA ALA A 19 8.34 4.85 -2.13
C ALA A 19 8.78 6.32 -2.00
N TRP A 20 8.71 6.89 -0.79
CA TRP A 20 9.13 8.27 -0.55
C TRP A 20 10.62 8.50 -0.83
N ILE A 21 11.48 7.56 -0.41
CA ILE A 21 12.92 7.61 -0.71
C ILE A 21 13.15 7.58 -2.22
N ALA A 22 12.48 6.69 -2.94
CA ALA A 22 12.59 6.57 -4.39
C ALA A 22 12.07 7.81 -5.11
N LEU A 23 11.00 8.44 -4.62
CA LEU A 23 10.48 9.68 -5.20
C LEU A 23 11.47 10.83 -5.03
N VAL A 24 11.96 11.06 -3.81
CA VAL A 24 12.93 12.13 -3.53
C VAL A 24 14.22 11.89 -4.31
N GLY A 25 14.74 10.66 -4.29
CA GLY A 25 15.91 10.27 -5.07
C GLY A 25 15.70 10.43 -6.58
N GLY A 26 14.54 10.05 -7.09
CA GLY A 26 14.17 10.18 -8.50
C GLY A 26 14.06 11.65 -8.95
N ILE A 27 13.50 12.52 -8.11
CA ILE A 27 13.46 13.97 -8.36
C ILE A 27 14.87 14.54 -8.41
N LEU A 28 15.72 14.22 -7.41
CA LEU A 28 17.12 14.66 -7.39
C LEU A 28 17.90 14.16 -8.61
N ALA A 29 17.69 12.91 -9.01
CA ALA A 29 18.30 12.33 -10.20
C ALA A 29 17.83 13.04 -11.49
N ALA A 30 16.54 13.38 -11.59
CA ALA A 30 16.01 14.13 -12.72
C ALA A 30 16.67 15.51 -12.83
N PHE A 31 16.82 16.23 -11.72
CA PHE A 31 17.59 17.48 -11.69
C PHE A 31 19.06 17.28 -12.07
N GLY A 32 19.68 16.18 -11.65
CA GLY A 32 21.02 15.79 -12.07
C GLY A 32 21.14 15.62 -13.59
N VAL A 33 20.18 14.92 -14.22
CA VAL A 33 20.11 14.78 -15.69
C VAL A 33 20.02 16.15 -16.35
N LEU A 34 19.14 17.03 -15.87
CA LEU A 34 18.97 18.37 -16.41
C LEU A 34 20.26 19.20 -16.33
N LEU A 35 20.92 19.21 -15.16
CA LEU A 35 22.17 19.93 -14.90
C LEU A 35 23.31 19.41 -15.79
N VAL A 36 23.47 18.09 -15.89
CA VAL A 36 24.50 17.48 -16.74
C VAL A 36 24.27 17.81 -18.21
N SER A 37 23.01 17.77 -18.69
CA SER A 37 22.70 18.16 -20.07
C SER A 37 22.93 19.64 -20.35
N LEU A 38 22.63 20.53 -19.40
CA LEU A 38 22.90 21.97 -19.52
C LEU A 38 24.40 22.25 -19.57
N ILE A 39 25.19 21.70 -18.65
CA ILE A 39 26.65 21.93 -18.58
C ILE A 39 27.37 21.24 -19.74
N GLY A 40 26.99 20.00 -20.06
CA GLY A 40 27.55 19.21 -21.15
C GLY A 40 27.29 19.84 -22.52
N GLY A 41 26.10 20.41 -22.73
CA GLY A 41 25.75 21.12 -23.97
C GLY A 41 26.58 22.39 -24.22
N VAL A 42 27.11 23.02 -23.16
CA VAL A 42 27.97 24.20 -23.26
C VAL A 42 29.44 23.82 -23.57
N SER A 43 29.86 22.62 -23.16
CA SER A 43 31.25 22.16 -23.21
C SER A 43 31.64 21.46 -24.54
N MET A 44 30.67 21.16 -25.40
CA MET A 44 30.93 20.44 -26.65
C MET A 44 31.52 21.35 -27.75
N PRO A 45 32.67 20.98 -28.36
CA PRO A 45 33.29 21.75 -29.44
C PRO A 45 32.34 21.94 -30.61
N ARG A 46 32.28 23.18 -31.16
CA ARG A 46 31.39 23.58 -32.28
C ARG A 46 31.56 22.75 -33.58
N GLY A 47 32.53 21.85 -33.66
CA GLY A 47 32.88 21.08 -34.86
C GLY A 47 32.15 19.74 -35.04
N ALA A 48 31.37 19.27 -34.07
CA ALA A 48 30.76 17.93 -34.13
C ALA A 48 29.44 17.85 -34.94
N GLY A 49 29.02 18.91 -35.62
CA GLY A 49 27.83 18.92 -36.49
C GLY A 49 26.47 18.85 -35.77
N PHE A 50 26.44 18.61 -34.46
CA PHE A 50 25.21 18.62 -33.67
C PHE A 50 24.84 20.05 -33.24
N PRO A 51 23.61 20.52 -33.53
CA PRO A 51 23.16 21.84 -33.09
C PRO A 51 23.15 21.89 -31.56
N ARG A 52 23.70 22.97 -30.97
CA ARG A 52 23.73 23.21 -29.50
C ARG A 52 22.36 23.08 -28.83
N PHE A 53 21.29 23.36 -29.57
CA PHE A 53 19.91 23.20 -29.10
C PHE A 53 19.51 21.73 -28.85
N GLY A 54 20.13 20.76 -29.53
CA GLY A 54 19.84 19.34 -29.37
C GLY A 54 20.19 18.81 -27.98
N GLY A 55 21.28 19.27 -27.36
CA GLY A 55 21.67 18.87 -26.01
C GLY A 55 20.73 19.41 -24.93
N ALA A 56 20.29 20.66 -25.06
CA ALA A 56 19.34 21.26 -24.13
C ALA A 56 17.93 20.65 -24.26
N LEU A 57 17.44 20.45 -25.49
CA LEU A 57 16.16 19.77 -25.75
C LEU A 57 16.17 18.32 -25.25
N ALA A 58 17.26 17.58 -25.48
CA ALA A 58 17.43 16.23 -24.95
C ALA A 58 17.46 16.22 -23.41
N GLY A 59 18.07 17.24 -22.79
CA GLY A 59 18.09 17.39 -21.32
C GLY A 59 16.71 17.63 -20.72
N VAL A 60 15.92 18.52 -21.33
CA VAL A 60 14.53 18.77 -20.91
C VAL A 60 13.68 17.52 -21.11
N GLY A 61 13.82 16.83 -22.25
CA GLY A 61 13.13 15.56 -22.50
C GLY A 61 13.51 14.48 -21.47
N GLY A 62 14.81 14.32 -21.19
CA GLY A 62 15.32 13.41 -20.18
C GLY A 62 14.80 13.73 -18.78
N PHE A 63 14.81 15.00 -18.39
CA PHE A 63 14.23 15.46 -17.12
C PHE A 63 12.75 15.07 -16.99
N LEU A 64 11.94 15.35 -18.01
CA LEU A 64 10.51 15.04 -17.99
C LEU A 64 10.25 13.53 -17.90
N VAL A 65 10.98 12.73 -18.68
CA VAL A 65 10.88 11.27 -18.64
C VAL A 65 11.33 10.72 -17.29
N SER A 66 12.45 11.19 -16.73
CA SER A 66 12.93 10.78 -15.41
C SER A 66 11.93 11.12 -14.31
N LEU A 67 11.30 12.30 -14.38
CA LEU A 67 10.29 12.74 -13.41
C LEU A 67 9.01 11.90 -13.50
N LEU A 68 8.55 11.61 -14.73
CA LEU A 68 7.44 10.69 -14.95
C LEU A 68 7.73 9.29 -14.39
N MET A 69 8.92 8.75 -14.66
CA MET A 69 9.33 7.44 -14.13
C MET A 69 9.43 7.43 -12.61
N ALA A 70 9.92 8.51 -11.99
CA ALA A 70 9.96 8.64 -10.53
C ALA A 70 8.55 8.61 -9.92
N VAL A 71 7.58 9.29 -10.54
CA VAL A 71 6.18 9.28 -10.10
C VAL A 71 5.55 7.89 -10.29
N ILE A 72 5.78 7.23 -11.43
CA ILE A 72 5.28 5.87 -11.68
C ILE A 72 5.83 4.90 -10.63
N TYR A 73 7.14 4.94 -10.34
CA TYR A 73 7.72 4.09 -9.31
C TYR A 73 7.17 4.41 -7.92
N PHE A 74 7.01 5.69 -7.57
CA PHE A 74 6.37 6.08 -6.31
C PHE A 74 4.98 5.45 -6.18
N ILE A 75 4.12 5.58 -7.20
CA ILE A 75 2.77 5.02 -7.20
C ILE A 75 2.84 3.49 -7.05
N ALA A 76 3.74 2.81 -7.76
CA ALA A 76 3.89 1.37 -7.68
C ALA A 76 4.31 0.90 -6.27
N PHE A 77 5.37 1.48 -5.69
CA PHE A 77 5.85 1.11 -4.35
C PHE A 77 4.83 1.46 -3.26
N TYR A 78 4.25 2.67 -3.33
CA TYR A 78 3.25 3.12 -2.37
C TYR A 78 1.98 2.27 -2.46
N GLY A 79 1.54 1.96 -3.68
CA GLY A 79 0.38 1.12 -3.96
C GLY A 79 0.55 -0.30 -3.43
N ILE A 80 1.72 -0.92 -3.58
CA ILE A 80 2.02 -2.23 -2.97
C ILE A 80 1.91 -2.14 -1.44
N GLY A 81 2.45 -1.07 -0.84
CA GLY A 81 2.29 -0.81 0.58
C GLY A 81 0.82 -0.75 1.00
N GLU A 82 -0.01 0.03 0.31
CA GLU A 82 -1.46 0.13 0.59
C GLU A 82 -2.20 -1.18 0.37
N LEU A 83 -1.85 -1.95 -0.66
CA LEU A 83 -2.46 -3.25 -0.95
C LEU A 83 -2.25 -4.24 0.20
N ILE A 84 -1.06 -4.24 0.83
CA ILE A 84 -0.79 -5.05 2.03
C ILE A 84 -1.71 -4.63 3.18
N TYR A 85 -1.87 -3.33 3.42
CA TYR A 85 -2.78 -2.83 4.44
C TYR A 85 -4.23 -3.21 4.17
N LEU A 86 -4.66 -3.14 2.91
CA LEU A 86 -6.00 -3.52 2.48
C LEU A 86 -6.28 -5.00 2.78
N PHE A 87 -5.35 -5.90 2.46
CA PHE A 87 -5.52 -7.32 2.77
C PHE A 87 -5.61 -7.60 4.27
N ILE A 88 -4.77 -6.93 5.08
CA ILE A 88 -4.86 -7.04 6.54
C ILE A 88 -6.24 -6.56 7.04
N ALA A 89 -6.74 -5.45 6.50
CA ALA A 89 -8.04 -4.90 6.90
C ALA A 89 -9.20 -5.84 6.52
N ILE A 90 -9.14 -6.47 5.34
CA ILE A 90 -10.14 -7.46 4.90
C ILE A 90 -10.16 -8.67 5.85
N GLU A 91 -8.99 -9.18 6.25
CA GLU A 91 -8.93 -10.30 7.18
C GLU A 91 -9.46 -9.92 8.56
N GLU A 92 -9.06 -8.76 9.08
CA GLU A 92 -9.50 -8.28 10.39
C GLU A 92 -11.03 -8.17 10.45
N ASN A 93 -11.64 -7.57 9.43
CA ASN A 93 -13.09 -7.45 9.31
C ASN A 93 -13.78 -8.82 9.20
N THR A 94 -13.21 -9.75 8.42
CA THR A 94 -13.75 -11.11 8.31
C THR A 94 -13.71 -11.86 9.64
N ARG A 95 -12.63 -11.69 10.43
CA ARG A 95 -12.48 -12.30 11.76
C ARG A 95 -13.47 -11.71 12.76
N GLU A 96 -13.63 -10.39 12.76
CA GLU A 96 -14.60 -9.70 13.60
C GLU A 96 -16.03 -10.14 13.28
N MET A 97 -16.37 -10.24 11.99
CA MET A 97 -17.67 -10.74 11.54
C MET A 97 -17.93 -12.19 11.99
N ALA A 98 -16.94 -13.07 11.87
CA ALA A 98 -17.06 -14.45 12.35
C ALA A 98 -17.29 -14.53 13.87
N LEU A 99 -16.63 -13.68 14.65
CA LEU A 99 -16.84 -13.58 16.09
C LEU A 99 -18.24 -13.04 16.43
N TRP A 100 -18.69 -12.02 15.71
CA TRP A 100 -20.03 -11.44 15.87
C TRP A 100 -21.14 -12.46 15.60
N VAL A 101 -21.06 -13.20 14.49
CA VAL A 101 -22.03 -14.26 14.15
C VAL A 101 -22.07 -15.35 15.23
N ARG A 102 -20.90 -15.80 15.73
CA ARG A 102 -20.84 -16.78 16.82
C ARG A 102 -21.45 -16.25 18.11
N SER A 103 -21.23 -14.97 18.44
CA SER A 103 -21.83 -14.35 19.63
C SER A 103 -23.35 -14.27 19.54
N GLN A 104 -23.90 -14.00 18.35
CA GLN A 104 -25.35 -14.01 18.13
C GLN A 104 -25.95 -15.40 18.26
N GLN A 105 -25.31 -16.42 17.69
CA GLN A 105 -25.78 -17.81 17.82
C GLN A 105 -25.77 -18.27 19.28
N ALA A 106 -24.72 -17.93 20.04
CA ALA A 106 -24.65 -18.22 21.46
C ALA A 106 -25.79 -17.52 22.24
N SER A 107 -26.09 -16.27 21.91
CA SER A 107 -27.17 -15.50 22.53
C SER A 107 -28.55 -16.09 22.20
N ALA A 108 -28.78 -16.49 20.94
CA ALA A 108 -30.01 -17.13 20.50
C ALA A 108 -30.23 -18.49 21.16
N ALA A 109 -29.17 -19.31 21.31
CA ALA A 109 -29.26 -20.58 22.01
C ALA A 109 -29.62 -20.40 23.49
N GLN A 110 -29.07 -19.37 24.16
CA GLN A 110 -29.42 -19.07 25.56
C GLN A 110 -30.90 -18.70 25.74
N VAL A 111 -31.49 -17.94 24.80
CA VAL A 111 -32.93 -17.60 24.82
C VAL A 111 -33.78 -18.87 24.72
N THR A 112 -33.40 -19.84 23.89
CA THR A 112 -34.14 -21.10 23.73
C THR A 112 -34.17 -21.93 25.01
N TRP A 113 -33.06 -22.01 25.76
CA TRP A 113 -33.01 -22.76 27.02
C TRP A 113 -33.79 -22.09 28.15
N GLN A 114 -33.92 -20.76 28.15
CA GLN A 114 -34.74 -20.04 29.13
C GLN A 114 -36.25 -20.18 28.88
N GLY A 115 -36.68 -20.52 27.67
CA GLY A 115 -38.08 -20.77 27.32
C GLY A 115 -38.58 -22.19 27.61
N ALA A 116 -37.68 -23.15 27.87
CA ALA A 116 -38.03 -24.53 28.17
C ALA A 116 -38.33 -24.69 29.66
N THR A 117 -39.54 -24.34 30.12
CA THR A 117 -39.98 -24.70 31.47
C THR A 117 -40.06 -26.23 31.57
N PRO A 118 -39.49 -26.85 32.62
CA PRO A 118 -39.54 -28.29 32.80
C PRO A 118 -41.00 -28.77 32.86
N PRO A 119 -41.32 -29.96 32.29
CA PRO A 119 -42.67 -30.50 32.35
C PRO A 119 -43.12 -30.66 33.81
N PRO A 120 -44.40 -30.40 34.12
CA PRO A 120 -44.91 -30.55 35.48
C PRO A 120 -44.70 -31.98 35.98
N PRO A 121 -44.40 -32.16 37.28
CA PRO A 121 -44.16 -33.49 37.84
C PRO A 121 -45.39 -34.39 37.66
N PRO A 122 -45.19 -35.71 37.46
CA PRO A 122 -46.29 -36.65 37.30
C PRO A 122 -47.18 -36.65 38.56
N PRO A 123 -48.51 -36.80 38.40
CA PRO A 123 -49.42 -36.84 39.54
C PRO A 123 -49.11 -38.04 40.46
N PRO A 124 -49.28 -37.89 41.79
CA PRO A 124 -49.00 -38.97 42.73
C PRO A 124 -49.90 -40.18 42.44
N SER A 125 -49.30 -41.37 42.37
CA SER A 125 -50.01 -42.64 42.25
C SER A 125 -50.78 -42.93 43.54
N VAL A 126 -52.11 -43.00 43.43
CA VAL A 126 -53.05 -43.34 44.51
C VAL A 126 -53.16 -44.85 44.68
#